data_AF-A0A5J5A467-F1
#
_entry.id   AF-A0A5J5A467-F1
#
_cell.length_a   1.000
_cell.length_b   1.000
_cell.length_c   1.000
_cell.angle_alpha   90.00
_cell.angle_beta   90.00
_cell.angle_gamma   90.00
#
_symmetry.space_group_name_H-M   'P 1'
#
loop_
_entity.id
_entity.type
_entity.pdbx_description
1 polymer ?
#
loop_
_entity_poly.entity_id
_entity_poly.type
_entity_poly.pdbx_seq_one_letter_code
_entity_poly.pdbx_strand_id
1 'polypeptide(L)'
;MLYLCSCSKGRAGRPPVKWTEIESWFQNRQQDCPSKDASSPNPPEKLSVFPEACLPNKRHESSRMSKGALVAGEKVPDLSELEFEARSSKDGAWYDVDTFLTHRFSSGEAEVRVRFVGFGSEEDEWVNVKAVRERSLPLEHSECQKVKVGDLVLCFQERRDQARYYDAHVLEIQRRLHDIRGCRCIFSIQYDHDNIEEKVHLRRLCCRPTY
;
A
#
# COMPACT_ATOMS: atom_id res chain seq x y z
N MET A 1 6.44 -25.43 -15.16
CA MET A 1 6.78 -25.63 -13.73
C MET A 1 6.07 -24.52 -13.00
N LEU A 2 4.92 -24.84 -12.40
CA LEU A 2 4.03 -23.88 -11.76
C LEU A 2 4.71 -23.39 -10.48
N TYR A 3 5.02 -22.10 -10.39
CA TYR A 3 5.43 -21.47 -9.12
C TYR A 3 4.18 -21.31 -8.25
N LEU A 4 3.85 -22.38 -7.54
CA LEU A 4 3.03 -22.33 -6.33
C LEU A 4 3.93 -22.72 -5.16
N CYS A 5 3.71 -22.03 -4.04
CA CYS A 5 4.02 -22.41 -2.66
C CYS A 5 5.34 -21.93 -2.03
N SER A 6 5.19 -20.94 -1.16
CA SER A 6 5.58 -20.90 0.26
C SER A 6 6.89 -21.57 0.70
N CYS A 7 7.77 -20.76 1.31
CA CYS A 7 8.24 -20.94 2.69
C CYS A 7 9.27 -19.86 3.05
N SER A 8 8.98 -19.11 4.12
CA SER A 8 9.95 -18.28 4.82
C SER A 8 10.90 -19.16 5.65
N LYS A 9 12.23 -18.96 5.53
CA LYS A 9 13.21 -19.17 6.62
C LYS A 9 14.43 -18.27 6.40
N GLY A 10 14.76 -17.52 7.46
CA GLY A 10 15.60 -16.33 7.44
C GLY A 10 17.11 -16.54 7.29
N ARG A 11 17.79 -15.43 7.03
CA ARG A 11 19.23 -15.26 7.20
C ARG A 11 19.55 -13.92 7.86
N ALA A 12 20.61 -13.94 8.65
CA ALA A 12 21.13 -12.84 9.42
C ALA A 12 21.61 -11.68 8.54
N GLY A 13 21.03 -10.52 8.81
CA GLY A 13 21.33 -9.19 8.31
C GLY A 13 20.60 -8.23 9.25
N ARG A 14 20.71 -6.90 9.04
CA ARG A 14 19.94 -5.92 9.84
C ARG A 14 18.49 -6.38 10.00
N PRO A 15 17.87 -6.20 11.18
CA PRO A 15 16.54 -6.71 11.42
C PRO A 15 15.58 -6.19 10.33
N PRO A 16 14.74 -7.06 9.76
CA PRO A 16 13.75 -6.64 8.78
C PRO A 16 12.90 -5.52 9.38
N VAL A 17 12.73 -4.43 8.63
CA VAL A 17 11.87 -3.32 9.09
C VAL A 17 10.45 -3.84 9.06
N LYS A 18 9.78 -3.82 10.21
CA LYS A 18 8.37 -4.23 10.27
C LYS A 18 7.51 -3.18 9.59
N TRP A 19 6.45 -3.59 8.89
CA TRP A 19 5.52 -2.64 8.27
C TRP A 19 5.00 -1.60 9.27
N THR A 20 4.77 -2.00 10.53
CA THR A 20 4.42 -1.10 11.64
C THR A 20 5.39 0.07 11.83
N GLU A 21 6.69 -0.15 11.61
CA GLU A 21 7.72 0.88 11.71
C GLU A 21 7.70 1.82 10.49
N ILE A 22 7.37 1.30 9.30
CA ILE A 22 7.21 2.08 8.06
C ILE A 22 5.97 2.96 8.17
N GLU A 23 4.85 2.40 8.62
CA GLU A 23 3.59 3.11 8.78
C GLU A 23 3.67 4.18 9.86
N SER A 24 4.18 3.86 11.05
CA SER A 24 4.36 4.85 12.11
C SER A 24 5.31 5.96 11.69
N TRP A 25 6.41 5.65 10.99
CA TRP A 25 7.29 6.65 10.39
C TRP A 25 6.55 7.54 9.38
N PHE A 26 5.69 6.95 8.55
CA PHE A 26 4.89 7.66 7.55
C PHE A 26 3.85 8.60 8.19
N GLN A 27 3.10 8.11 9.18
CA GLN A 27 2.11 8.90 9.91
C GLN A 27 2.75 10.07 10.68
N ASN A 28 3.89 9.82 11.34
CA ASN A 28 4.59 10.84 12.11
C ASN A 28 5.12 11.97 11.21
N ARG A 29 5.50 11.68 9.97
CA ARG A 29 5.96 12.70 9.00
C ARG A 29 4.85 13.43 8.26
N GLN A 30 3.64 12.86 8.17
CA GLN A 30 2.47 13.62 7.71
C GLN A 30 2.08 14.72 8.71
N GLN A 31 2.34 14.53 10.01
CA GLN A 31 2.11 15.55 11.04
C GLN A 31 3.17 16.66 11.06
N ASP A 32 4.35 16.42 10.48
CA ASP A 32 5.46 17.40 10.40
C ASP A 32 5.36 18.36 9.20
N CYS A 33 4.26 18.35 8.44
CA CYS A 33 4.00 19.36 7.41
C CYS A 33 3.25 20.56 8.01
N PRO A 34 3.89 21.74 8.21
CA PRO A 34 3.15 22.94 8.53
C PRO A 34 2.37 23.40 7.30
N SER A 35 1.03 23.34 7.38
CA SER A 35 0.13 24.09 6.50
C SER A 35 0.45 25.58 6.65
N LYS A 36 1.26 26.14 5.75
CA LYS A 36 1.43 27.58 5.60
C LYS A 36 0.35 28.11 4.67
N ASP A 37 -0.73 28.58 5.28
CA ASP A 37 -1.62 29.53 4.65
C ASP A 37 -0.97 30.92 4.55
N ALA A 38 -1.39 31.61 3.48
CA ALA A 38 -1.41 33.06 3.23
C ALA A 38 -0.27 33.71 2.41
N SER A 39 -0.66 34.16 1.20
CA SER A 39 -0.35 35.49 0.63
C SER A 39 -1.42 35.78 -0.43
N SER A 40 -2.12 36.92 -0.55
CA SER A 40 -1.70 38.35 -0.60
C SER A 40 -2.99 39.23 -0.78
N PRO A 41 -3.00 40.59 -0.95
CA PRO A 41 -2.40 41.71 -0.18
C PRO A 41 -3.34 42.95 0.09
N ASN A 42 -2.90 43.82 1.04
CA ASN A 42 -2.97 45.32 1.08
C ASN A 42 -4.08 46.15 1.82
N PRO A 43 -3.76 47.42 2.28
CA PRO A 43 -4.17 48.11 3.54
C PRO A 43 -5.02 49.43 3.31
N PRO A 44 -5.27 50.44 4.23
CA PRO A 44 -4.30 51.32 4.98
C PRO A 44 -4.68 51.94 6.38
N GLU A 45 -3.64 52.42 7.10
CA GLU A 45 -3.46 53.63 7.96
C GLU A 45 -4.43 54.07 9.10
N LYS A 46 -3.89 54.29 10.32
CA LYS A 46 -3.71 55.63 10.95
C LYS A 46 -2.85 55.61 12.24
N LEU A 47 -1.98 56.62 12.35
CA LEU A 47 -0.95 56.93 13.37
C LEU A 47 -1.48 57.49 14.71
N SER A 48 -0.77 57.20 15.83
CA SER A 48 -0.49 58.17 16.93
C SER A 48 0.62 57.73 17.91
N VAL A 49 1.84 58.27 17.71
CA VAL A 49 2.88 58.82 18.64
C VAL A 49 2.75 58.47 20.16
N PHE A 50 3.59 57.59 20.75
CA PHE A 50 4.90 57.72 21.50
C PHE A 50 4.84 58.31 22.95
N PRO A 51 5.80 58.07 23.89
CA PRO A 51 6.93 57.10 23.93
C PRO A 51 7.22 56.37 25.29
N GLU A 52 8.09 55.34 25.18
CA GLU A 52 9.15 54.83 26.09
C GLU A 52 8.97 54.68 27.63
N ALA A 53 9.10 53.45 28.13
CA ALA A 53 10.27 53.00 28.93
C ALA A 53 10.23 51.47 29.26
N CYS A 54 11.38 50.84 29.01
CA CYS A 54 12.00 49.59 29.49
C CYS A 54 11.24 48.47 30.27
N LEU A 55 11.44 47.24 29.77
CA LEU A 55 11.37 45.89 30.40
C LEU A 55 12.22 45.75 31.71
N PRO A 56 12.29 44.59 32.43
CA PRO A 56 11.58 43.29 32.35
C PRO A 56 11.11 42.73 33.74
N ASN A 57 10.30 41.65 33.79
CA ASN A 57 10.74 40.41 34.46
C ASN A 57 9.81 39.19 34.36
N LYS A 58 10.48 38.05 34.34
CA LYS A 58 10.02 36.66 34.20
C LYS A 58 9.49 36.07 35.50
N ARG A 59 8.49 35.19 35.40
CA ARG A 59 8.45 33.79 35.91
C ARG A 59 7.05 33.24 35.66
N HIS A 60 6.85 32.25 34.78
CA HIS A 60 7.03 30.81 35.00
C HIS A 60 6.20 30.31 36.19
N GLU A 61 4.95 29.93 35.91
CA GLU A 61 4.14 29.09 36.79
C GLU A 61 3.64 27.88 35.99
N SER A 62 3.88 26.73 36.57
CA SER A 62 3.81 25.41 35.97
C SER A 62 2.39 24.84 35.93
N SER A 63 2.20 23.95 34.95
CA SER A 63 1.46 22.69 35.07
C SER A 63 -0.02 22.75 35.50
N ARG A 64 -0.92 22.55 34.54
CA ARG A 64 -2.11 21.70 34.74
C ARG A 64 -2.35 20.83 33.51
N MET A 65 -2.10 19.53 33.72
CA MET A 65 -2.51 18.44 32.86
C MET A 65 -4.03 18.29 32.95
N SER A 66 -4.72 18.34 31.82
CA SER A 66 -6.13 17.97 31.72
C SER A 66 -6.21 16.67 30.93
N LYS A 67 -6.40 15.57 31.66
CA LYS A 67 -6.78 14.25 31.13
C LYS A 67 -8.11 14.38 30.37
N GLY A 68 -8.08 14.19 29.06
CA GLY A 68 -9.24 13.93 28.21
C GLY A 68 -9.21 12.47 27.77
N ALA A 69 -10.31 11.76 27.97
CA ALA A 69 -10.43 10.31 27.96
C ALA A 69 -10.12 9.67 26.59
N LEU A 70 -9.26 8.64 26.62
CA LEU A 70 -9.14 7.64 25.57
C LEU A 70 -10.44 6.84 25.51
N VAL A 71 -11.20 7.02 24.43
CA VAL A 71 -12.29 6.11 24.07
C VAL A 71 -11.68 4.78 23.64
N ALA A 72 -12.29 3.72 24.14
CA ALA A 72 -11.80 2.36 24.13
C ALA A 72 -11.70 1.77 22.71
N GLY A 73 -10.51 1.21 22.42
CA GLY A 73 -10.39 -0.07 21.73
C GLY A 73 -10.83 -0.12 20.27
N GLU A 74 -10.22 0.69 19.40
CA GLU A 74 -9.92 0.16 18.07
C GLU A 74 -8.91 -0.96 18.26
N LYS A 75 -9.34 -2.21 18.05
CA LYS A 75 -8.40 -3.31 17.85
C LYS A 75 -7.62 -2.96 16.59
N VAL A 76 -6.43 -2.40 16.76
CA VAL A 76 -5.41 -2.39 15.72
C VAL A 76 -5.31 -3.84 15.23
N PRO A 77 -5.57 -4.13 13.95
CA PRO A 77 -5.41 -5.46 13.40
C PRO A 77 -4.02 -5.98 13.77
N ASP A 78 -3.87 -7.28 14.04
CA ASP A 78 -2.53 -7.82 14.28
C ASP A 78 -1.71 -7.73 12.99
N LEU A 79 -0.98 -6.62 12.84
CA LEU A 79 -0.22 -6.27 11.65
C LEU A 79 0.93 -7.25 11.38
N SER A 80 1.18 -8.20 12.29
CA SER A 80 2.15 -9.28 12.09
C SER A 80 1.64 -10.40 11.17
N GLU A 81 0.34 -10.47 10.89
CA GLU A 81 -0.27 -11.44 9.96
C GLU A 81 -0.39 -10.90 8.52
N LEU A 82 -0.18 -9.60 8.29
CA LEU A 82 -0.36 -8.99 6.97
C LEU A 82 0.82 -9.32 6.04
N GLU A 83 0.50 -9.89 4.88
CA GLU A 83 1.43 -10.09 3.78
C GLU A 83 1.25 -8.99 2.73
N PHE A 84 2.35 -8.58 2.11
CA PHE A 84 2.37 -7.48 1.15
C PHE A 84 2.83 -7.95 -0.22
N GLU A 85 2.35 -7.26 -1.25
CA GLU A 85 2.87 -7.34 -2.60
C GLU A 85 3.30 -5.94 -3.06
N ALA A 86 4.29 -5.88 -3.93
CA ALA A 86 4.76 -4.63 -4.52
C ALA A 86 4.91 -4.74 -6.03
N ARG A 87 4.63 -3.63 -6.72
CA ARG A 87 4.72 -3.54 -8.17
C ARG A 87 6.14 -3.14 -8.58
N SER A 88 6.81 -4.01 -9.34
CA SER A 88 8.15 -3.72 -9.87
C SER A 88 8.09 -2.65 -10.96
N SER A 89 9.05 -1.72 -10.93
CA SER A 89 9.27 -0.73 -11.99
C SER A 89 9.89 -1.31 -13.25
N LYS A 90 10.49 -2.52 -13.16
CA LYS A 90 11.18 -3.17 -14.28
C LYS A 90 10.21 -3.68 -15.35
N ASP A 91 9.10 -4.27 -14.91
CA ASP A 91 8.14 -4.94 -15.79
C ASP A 91 6.67 -4.67 -15.47
N GLY A 92 6.38 -3.86 -14.45
CA GLY A 92 5.04 -3.48 -14.05
C GLY A 92 4.23 -4.59 -13.37
N ALA A 93 4.84 -5.74 -13.08
CA ALA A 93 4.17 -6.86 -12.42
C ALA A 93 4.21 -6.74 -10.90
N TRP A 94 3.24 -7.40 -10.25
CA TRP A 94 3.16 -7.51 -8.80
C TRP A 94 3.85 -8.78 -8.31
N TYR A 95 4.60 -8.64 -7.22
CA TYR A 95 5.36 -9.70 -6.58
C TYR A 95 5.17 -9.65 -5.07
N ASP A 96 5.08 -10.82 -4.45
CA ASP A 96 5.06 -10.95 -2.99
C ASP A 96 6.34 -10.36 -2.38
N VAL A 97 6.18 -9.54 -1.35
CA VAL A 97 7.28 -8.96 -0.58
C VAL A 97 7.68 -9.94 0.50
N ASP A 98 8.94 -10.38 0.49
CA ASP A 98 9.54 -11.18 1.57
C ASP A 98 9.89 -10.30 2.76
N THR A 99 10.51 -9.13 2.51
CA THR A 99 10.98 -8.25 3.57
C THR A 99 11.14 -6.81 3.09
N PHE A 100 10.78 -5.85 3.94
CA PHE A 100 11.17 -4.46 3.80
C PHE A 100 12.53 -4.22 4.45
N LEU A 101 13.49 -3.70 3.69
CA LEU A 101 14.89 -3.57 4.11
C LEU A 101 15.19 -2.20 4.74
N THR A 102 14.65 -1.13 4.15
CA THR A 102 14.83 0.25 4.58
C THR A 102 13.84 1.14 3.83
N HIS A 103 13.69 2.39 4.26
CA HIS A 103 12.91 3.41 3.56
C HIS A 103 13.75 4.66 3.27
N ARG A 104 13.28 5.50 2.34
CA ARG A 104 13.83 6.82 2.06
C ARG A 104 12.72 7.77 1.61
N PHE A 105 13.04 9.06 1.65
CA PHE A 105 12.20 10.09 1.05
C PHE A 105 13.01 10.74 -0.08
N SER A 106 12.51 10.67 -1.30
CA SER A 106 13.19 11.14 -2.50
C SER A 106 12.23 12.02 -3.29
N SER A 107 12.62 13.26 -3.60
CA SER A 107 11.85 14.17 -4.46
C SER A 107 10.36 14.37 -4.07
N GLY A 108 10.04 14.34 -2.77
CA GLY A 108 8.65 14.49 -2.30
C GLY A 108 7.88 13.18 -2.19
N GLU A 109 8.48 12.05 -2.56
CA GLU A 109 7.86 10.74 -2.53
C GLU A 109 8.53 9.82 -1.51
N ALA A 110 7.70 9.04 -0.79
CA ALA A 110 8.17 8.00 0.11
C ALA A 110 8.40 6.71 -0.69
N GLU A 111 9.60 6.15 -0.51
CA GLU A 111 10.00 4.90 -1.16
C GLU A 111 10.51 3.91 -0.10
N VAL A 112 10.24 2.64 -0.34
CA VAL A 112 10.72 1.53 0.47
C VAL A 112 11.58 0.61 -0.39
N ARG A 113 12.65 0.08 0.21
CA ARG A 113 13.48 -0.92 -0.43
C ARG A 113 12.95 -2.29 -0.06
N VAL A 114 12.49 -3.06 -1.04
CA VAL A 114 11.85 -4.36 -0.87
C VAL A 114 12.74 -5.48 -1.38
N ARG A 115 12.68 -6.62 -0.69
CA ARG A 115 13.12 -7.92 -1.20
C ARG A 115 11.89 -8.73 -1.56
N PHE A 116 11.85 -9.25 -2.79
CA PHE A 116 10.74 -10.08 -3.27
C PHE A 116 10.94 -11.55 -2.90
N VAL A 117 9.85 -12.27 -2.70
CA VAL A 117 9.88 -13.71 -2.43
C VAL A 117 10.52 -14.46 -3.60
N GLY A 118 11.50 -15.32 -3.32
CA GLY A 118 12.19 -16.12 -4.32
C GLY A 118 13.33 -15.42 -5.06
N PHE A 119 13.60 -14.14 -4.75
CA PHE A 119 14.68 -13.37 -5.35
C PHE A 119 15.78 -13.04 -4.34
N GLY A 120 17.03 -12.92 -4.82
CA GLY A 120 18.18 -12.53 -4.00
C GLY A 120 18.35 -11.02 -3.86
N SER A 121 19.38 -10.61 -3.12
CA SER A 121 19.68 -9.19 -2.84
C SER A 121 20.00 -8.35 -4.09
N GLU A 122 20.41 -9.01 -5.16
CA GLU A 122 20.66 -8.43 -6.48
C GLU A 122 19.41 -7.88 -7.16
N GLU A 123 18.23 -8.38 -6.77
CA GLU A 123 16.94 -7.93 -7.29
C GLU A 123 16.23 -6.94 -6.35
N ASP A 124 16.82 -6.60 -5.21
CA ASP A 124 16.24 -5.66 -4.24
C ASP A 124 15.91 -4.32 -4.92
N GLU A 125 14.67 -3.85 -4.77
CA GLU A 125 14.16 -2.71 -5.53
C GLU A 125 13.67 -1.58 -4.61
N TRP A 126 13.91 -0.33 -5.01
CA TRP A 126 13.23 0.82 -4.42
C TRP A 126 11.89 1.01 -5.10
N VAL A 127 10.80 0.84 -4.35
CA VAL A 127 9.44 1.02 -4.83
C VAL A 127 8.78 2.18 -4.11
N ASN A 128 7.98 2.97 -4.83
CA ASN A 128 7.13 3.99 -4.23
C ASN A 128 6.12 3.31 -3.30
N VAL A 129 5.83 3.90 -2.13
CA VAL A 129 4.88 3.32 -1.17
C VAL A 129 3.48 3.15 -1.78
N LYS A 130 3.09 3.98 -2.75
CA LYS A 130 1.83 3.82 -3.51
C LYS A 130 1.80 2.56 -4.39
N ALA A 131 2.95 1.95 -4.64
CA ALA A 131 3.13 0.70 -5.38
C ALA A 131 3.30 -0.51 -4.44
N VAL A 132 2.94 -0.37 -3.17
CA VAL A 132 2.89 -1.44 -2.17
C VAL A 132 1.46 -1.56 -1.66
N ARG A 133 0.96 -2.78 -1.53
CA ARG A 133 -0.38 -3.05 -0.99
C ARG A 133 -0.44 -4.41 -0.29
N GLU A 134 -1.49 -4.65 0.49
CA GLU A 134 -1.73 -6.00 1.04
C GLU A 134 -1.85 -7.01 -0.10
N ARG A 135 -1.31 -8.21 0.09
CA ARG A 135 -1.30 -9.28 -0.90
C ARG A 135 -2.71 -9.62 -1.38
N SER A 136 -2.87 -9.80 -2.69
CA SER A 136 -4.11 -10.26 -3.30
C SER A 136 -4.38 -11.72 -2.92
N LEU A 137 -5.65 -12.07 -2.69
CA LEU A 137 -6.02 -13.40 -2.21
C LEU A 137 -6.51 -14.29 -3.36
N PRO A 138 -6.02 -15.55 -3.46
CA PRO A 138 -6.53 -16.48 -4.45
C PRO A 138 -8.01 -16.78 -4.18
N LEU A 139 -8.77 -16.99 -5.26
CA LEU A 139 -10.20 -17.28 -5.18
C LEU A 139 -10.47 -18.78 -5.25
N GLU A 140 -11.19 -19.30 -4.26
CA GLU A 140 -11.67 -20.67 -4.27
C GLU A 140 -12.78 -20.85 -5.31
N HIS A 141 -12.98 -22.09 -5.78
CA HIS A 141 -13.95 -22.39 -6.83
C HIS A 141 -15.39 -21.97 -6.49
N SER A 142 -15.77 -22.00 -5.21
CA SER A 142 -17.05 -21.56 -4.69
C SER A 142 -17.18 -20.02 -4.60
N GLU A 143 -16.07 -19.31 -4.64
CA GLU A 143 -16.00 -17.86 -4.43
C GLU A 143 -16.11 -17.06 -5.73
N CYS A 144 -16.32 -17.72 -6.86
CA CYS A 144 -16.47 -17.05 -8.15
C CYS A 144 -17.55 -15.95 -8.12
N GLN A 145 -18.60 -16.12 -7.31
CA GLN A 145 -19.70 -15.17 -7.17
C GLN A 145 -19.28 -13.86 -6.49
N LYS A 146 -18.16 -13.83 -5.76
CA LYS A 146 -17.63 -12.61 -5.14
C LYS A 146 -17.17 -11.60 -6.20
N VAL A 147 -16.55 -12.08 -7.27
CA VAL A 147 -16.06 -11.25 -8.39
C VAL A 147 -17.24 -10.64 -9.17
N LYS A 148 -17.23 -9.32 -9.35
CA LYS A 148 -18.21 -8.53 -10.11
C LYS A 148 -17.56 -7.82 -11.29
N VAL A 149 -18.38 -7.37 -12.22
CA VAL A 149 -17.94 -6.49 -13.32
C VAL A 149 -17.52 -5.15 -12.71
N GLY A 150 -16.38 -4.64 -13.15
CA GLY A 150 -15.73 -3.45 -12.63
C GLY A 150 -14.71 -3.72 -11.52
N ASP A 151 -14.65 -4.93 -10.96
CA ASP A 151 -13.69 -5.25 -9.90
C ASP A 151 -12.25 -5.18 -10.43
N LEU A 152 -11.37 -4.60 -9.60
CA LEU A 152 -9.93 -4.72 -9.73
C LEU A 152 -9.50 -6.11 -9.25
N VAL A 153 -8.85 -6.87 -10.12
CA VAL A 153 -8.31 -8.20 -9.83
C VAL A 153 -6.84 -8.27 -10.21
N LEU A 154 -6.08 -9.10 -9.49
CA LEU A 154 -4.73 -9.46 -9.88
C LEU A 154 -4.81 -10.72 -10.74
N CYS A 155 -4.40 -10.63 -12.00
CA CYS A 155 -4.45 -11.73 -12.95
C CYS A 155 -3.07 -12.29 -13.25
N PHE A 156 -2.93 -13.60 -13.13
CA PHE A 156 -1.78 -14.34 -13.63
C PHE A 156 -1.82 -14.38 -15.16
N GLN A 157 -0.87 -13.73 -15.82
CA GLN A 157 -0.68 -13.76 -17.27
C GLN A 157 0.47 -14.70 -17.63
N GLU A 158 0.15 -15.78 -18.34
CA GLU A 158 1.13 -16.74 -18.85
C GLU A 158 1.31 -16.54 -20.37
N ARG A 159 2.51 -16.14 -20.76
CA ARG A 159 3.00 -16.04 -22.14
C ARG A 159 4.09 -17.09 -22.36
N ARG A 160 4.58 -17.23 -23.60
CA ARG A 160 5.58 -18.27 -23.97
C ARG A 160 6.82 -18.26 -23.06
N ASP A 161 7.32 -17.08 -22.74
CA ASP A 161 8.60 -16.91 -22.03
C ASP A 161 8.44 -16.21 -20.67
N GLN A 162 7.23 -15.82 -20.29
CA GLN A 162 6.98 -14.97 -19.12
C GLN A 162 5.68 -15.38 -18.44
N ALA A 163 5.71 -15.44 -17.11
CA ALA A 163 4.58 -15.77 -16.25
C ALA A 163 4.57 -14.79 -15.08
N ARG A 164 3.62 -13.85 -15.08
CA ARG A 164 3.62 -12.70 -14.17
C ARG A 164 2.21 -12.33 -13.73
N TYR A 165 2.11 -11.56 -12.66
CA TYR A 165 0.85 -11.06 -12.13
C TYR A 165 0.67 -9.58 -12.45
N TYR A 166 -0.47 -9.24 -13.03
CA TYR A 166 -0.80 -7.87 -13.43
C TYR A 166 -2.18 -7.48 -12.94
N ASP A 167 -2.37 -6.18 -12.65
CA ASP A 167 -3.69 -5.63 -12.41
C ASP A 167 -4.53 -5.65 -13.69
N ALA A 168 -5.80 -6.00 -13.50
CA ALA A 168 -6.80 -5.99 -14.56
C ALA A 168 -8.17 -5.67 -13.98
N HIS A 169 -9.04 -5.12 -14.82
CA HIS A 169 -10.44 -4.87 -14.50
C HIS A 169 -11.35 -5.90 -15.17
N VAL A 170 -12.35 -6.38 -14.44
CA VAL A 170 -13.34 -7.31 -14.99
C VAL A 170 -14.35 -6.57 -15.86
N LEU A 171 -14.39 -6.88 -17.16
CA LEU A 171 -15.32 -6.27 -18.11
C LEU A 171 -16.64 -7.03 -18.22
N GLU A 172 -16.58 -8.36 -18.22
CA GLU A 172 -17.75 -9.23 -18.42
C GLU A 172 -17.55 -10.54 -17.67
N ILE A 173 -18.64 -11.14 -17.20
CA ILE A 173 -18.59 -12.46 -16.56
C ILE A 173 -19.63 -13.39 -17.19
N GLN A 174 -19.16 -14.43 -17.85
CA GLN A 174 -20.01 -15.52 -18.34
C GLN A 174 -20.12 -16.61 -17.27
N ARG A 175 -21.20 -16.55 -16.50
CA ARG A 175 -21.50 -17.54 -15.46
C ARG A 175 -21.89 -18.88 -16.09
N ARG A 176 -21.30 -19.96 -15.60
CA ARG A 176 -21.59 -21.34 -16.04
C ARG A 176 -21.99 -22.19 -14.85
N LEU A 177 -22.78 -23.24 -15.08
CA LEU A 177 -23.08 -24.21 -14.04
C LEU A 177 -21.81 -25.01 -13.69
N HIS A 178 -21.48 -25.06 -12.40
CA HIS A 178 -20.37 -25.85 -11.88
C HIS A 178 -20.61 -26.20 -10.41
N ASP A 179 -19.85 -27.16 -9.89
CA ASP A 179 -19.85 -27.59 -8.51
C ASP A 179 -18.52 -27.24 -7.81
N ILE A 180 -18.32 -27.80 -6.62
CA ILE A 180 -17.11 -27.61 -5.81
C ILE A 180 -15.84 -28.16 -6.48
N ARG A 181 -15.94 -28.96 -7.55
CA ARG A 181 -14.79 -29.57 -8.21
C ARG A 181 -14.04 -28.58 -9.10
N GLY A 182 -14.68 -27.48 -9.49
CA GLY A 182 -14.04 -26.49 -10.33
C GLY A 182 -14.97 -25.45 -10.93
N CYS A 183 -14.64 -24.18 -10.74
CA CYS A 183 -15.30 -23.07 -11.42
C CYS A 183 -15.11 -23.15 -12.94
N ARG A 184 -16.23 -23.06 -13.67
CA ARG A 184 -16.28 -23.04 -15.14
C ARG A 184 -16.66 -21.67 -15.71
N CYS A 185 -16.78 -20.65 -14.86
CA CYS A 185 -17.05 -19.29 -15.31
C CYS A 185 -15.89 -18.77 -16.19
N ILE A 186 -16.24 -17.89 -17.12
CA ILE A 186 -15.27 -17.18 -17.97
C ILE A 186 -15.36 -15.71 -17.61
N PHE A 187 -14.22 -15.10 -17.34
CA PHE A 187 -14.08 -13.70 -16.97
C PHE A 187 -13.36 -13.00 -18.12
N SER A 188 -14.03 -12.03 -18.75
CA SER A 188 -13.38 -11.12 -19.68
C SER A 188 -12.76 -10.00 -18.86
N ILE A 189 -11.45 -9.84 -18.94
CA ILE A 189 -10.69 -8.82 -18.21
C ILE A 189 -9.95 -7.92 -19.18
N GLN A 190 -9.62 -6.71 -18.75
CA GLN A 190 -8.70 -5.80 -19.44
C GLN A 190 -7.53 -5.48 -18.51
N TYR A 191 -6.31 -5.71 -18.97
CA TYR A 191 -5.11 -5.39 -18.19
C TYR A 191 -4.83 -3.89 -18.18
N ASP A 192 -4.41 -3.37 -17.02
CA ASP A 192 -4.17 -1.93 -16.86
C ASP A 192 -2.90 -1.46 -17.57
N HIS A 193 -1.93 -2.35 -17.78
CA HIS A 193 -0.61 -1.99 -18.31
C HIS A 193 -0.57 -1.83 -19.84
N ASP A 194 -1.39 -2.58 -20.57
CA ASP A 194 -1.40 -2.61 -22.04
C ASP A 194 -2.80 -2.48 -22.66
N ASN A 195 -3.85 -2.40 -21.84
CA ASN A 195 -5.26 -2.39 -22.25
C ASN A 195 -5.69 -3.62 -23.06
N ILE A 196 -4.91 -4.70 -23.03
CA ILE A 196 -5.27 -5.93 -23.74
C ILE A 196 -6.41 -6.62 -22.99
N GLU A 197 -7.42 -7.02 -23.76
CA GLU A 197 -8.51 -7.84 -23.25
C GLU A 197 -8.17 -9.33 -23.35
N GLU A 198 -8.48 -10.08 -22.30
CA GLU A 198 -8.27 -11.52 -22.25
C GLU A 198 -9.44 -12.22 -21.57
N LYS A 199 -9.79 -13.41 -22.05
CA LYS A 199 -10.74 -14.30 -21.37
C LYS A 199 -9.99 -15.31 -20.51
N VAL A 200 -10.23 -15.25 -19.21
CA VAL A 200 -9.54 -16.08 -18.22
C VAL A 200 -10.52 -16.88 -17.36
N HIS A 201 -9.99 -17.90 -16.68
CA HIS A 201 -10.72 -18.68 -15.67
C HIS A 201 -10.38 -18.19 -14.27
N LEU A 202 -11.25 -18.52 -13.31
CA LEU A 202 -11.11 -18.09 -11.91
C LEU A 202 -9.73 -18.36 -11.31
N ARG A 203 -9.12 -19.51 -11.62
CA ARG A 203 -7.80 -19.91 -11.10
C ARG A 203 -6.65 -18.94 -11.42
N ARG A 204 -6.85 -18.05 -12.40
CA ARG A 204 -5.86 -17.02 -12.77
C ARG A 204 -6.09 -15.70 -12.03
N LEU A 205 -7.18 -15.58 -11.27
CA LEU A 205 -7.58 -14.34 -10.62
C LEU A 205 -7.37 -14.44 -9.10
N CYS A 206 -6.79 -13.39 -8.55
CA CYS A 206 -6.81 -13.09 -7.13
C CYS A 206 -7.64 -11.83 -6.90
N CYS A 207 -8.40 -11.79 -5.82
CA CYS A 207 -9.19 -10.62 -5.44
C CYS A 207 -8.40 -9.71 -4.50
N ARG A 208 -8.72 -8.42 -4.54
CA ARG A 208 -8.23 -7.47 -3.53
C ARG A 208 -8.91 -7.75 -2.18
N PRO A 209 -8.17 -7.68 -1.05
CA PRO A 209 -8.77 -7.73 0.28
C PRO A 209 -9.84 -6.65 0.44
N THR A 210 -10.99 -7.02 1.01
CA THR A 210 -12.07 -6.09 1.39
C THR A 210 -12.03 -5.91 2.89
N TYR A 211 -11.67 -4.72 3.37
CA TYR A 211 -11.74 -4.36 4.79
C TYR A 211 -13.15 -3.89 5.16
#